data_AF-A0A3A9FY30-F1
#
_entry.id   AF-A0A3A9FY30-F1
#
_cell.length_a   1.000
_cell.length_b   1.000
_cell.length_c   1.000
_cell.angle_alpha   90.00
_cell.angle_beta   90.00
_cell.angle_gamma   90.00
#
_symmetry.space_group_name_H-M   'P 1'
#
loop_
_entity.id
_entity.type
_entity.pdbx_description
1 polymer ?
#
loop_
_entity_poly.entity_id
_entity_poly.type
_entity_poly.pdbx_seq_one_letter_code
_entity_poly.pdbx_strand_id
1 'polypeptide(L)'
;MKSGDYVTIGEDVVVQVFRESGPQVRVSIKAPKEVPIIRGAVLEQAGQKRPEGLHKKGPKKCPSDQIHSARRLEGFAKKQDARQKELETRINAIAEMDRILSNMDQEQAEIKYLRFQLERMVQASKQVSTGLQAG
;
A
#
# COMPACT_ATOMS: atom_id res chain seq x y z
N MET A 1 -24.25 34.28 -13.51
CA MET A 1 -25.39 34.61 -12.65
C MET A 1 -24.92 35.51 -11.52
N LYS A 2 -25.46 36.72 -11.46
CA LYS A 2 -25.34 37.65 -10.34
C LYS A 2 -26.20 37.13 -9.18
N SER A 3 -25.96 37.65 -7.98
CA SER A 3 -26.81 37.33 -6.83
C SER A 3 -28.21 37.88 -7.06
N GLY A 4 -29.24 37.06 -6.85
CA GLY A 4 -30.64 37.42 -7.11
C GLY A 4 -31.14 37.02 -8.50
N ASP A 5 -30.25 36.61 -9.43
CA ASP A 5 -30.66 36.05 -10.71
C ASP A 5 -31.47 34.76 -10.50
N TYR A 6 -32.43 34.52 -11.40
CA TYR A 6 -33.26 33.31 -11.40
C TYR A 6 -33.24 32.60 -12.74
N VAL A 7 -33.58 31.31 -12.71
CA VAL A 7 -33.78 30.45 -13.88
C VAL A 7 -35.14 29.77 -13.73
N THR A 8 -35.88 29.65 -14.82
CA THR A 8 -37.11 28.86 -14.88
C THR A 8 -36.84 27.52 -15.57
N ILE A 9 -37.42 26.44 -15.04
CA ILE A 9 -37.37 25.11 -15.63
C ILE A 9 -38.81 24.74 -15.99
N GLY A 10 -39.10 24.61 -17.28
CA GLY A 10 -40.48 24.52 -17.75
C GLY A 10 -41.25 25.80 -17.40
N GLU A 11 -42.50 25.64 -16.98
CA GLU A 11 -43.42 26.74 -16.68
C GLU A 11 -43.56 27.02 -15.17
N ASP A 12 -43.42 25.99 -14.32
CA ASP A 12 -43.82 26.07 -12.91
C ASP A 12 -42.68 26.04 -11.90
N VAL A 13 -41.45 25.76 -12.33
CA VAL A 13 -40.29 25.67 -11.43
C VAL A 13 -39.40 26.89 -11.62
N VAL A 14 -39.22 27.65 -10.53
CA VAL A 14 -38.34 28.83 -10.50
C VAL A 14 -37.23 28.59 -9.48
N VAL A 15 -35.98 28.74 -9.91
CA VAL A 15 -34.79 28.62 -9.08
C VAL A 15 -34.08 29.97 -9.01
N GLN A 16 -34.00 30.57 -7.83
CA GLN A 16 -33.28 31.82 -7.59
C GLN A 16 -32.00 31.56 -6.81
N VAL A 17 -30.90 32.18 -7.25
CA VAL A 17 -29.55 31.94 -6.72
C VAL A 17 -29.01 33.19 -6.04
N PHE A 18 -28.64 33.05 -4.77
CA PHE A 18 -28.00 34.10 -3.98
C PHE A 18 -26.56 33.69 -3.67
N ARG A 19 -25.60 34.50 -4.12
CA ARG A 19 -24.19 34.30 -3.80
C ARG A 19 -23.92 34.87 -2.41
N GLU A 20 -23.43 34.03 -1.51
CA GLU A 20 -22.92 34.47 -0.21
C GLU A 20 -21.40 34.65 -0.29
N SER A 21 -20.80 35.31 0.71
CA SER A 21 -19.35 35.48 0.78
C SER A 21 -18.66 34.11 0.99
N GLY A 22 -18.06 33.55 -0.06
CA GLY A 22 -17.30 32.29 0.00
C GLY A 22 -17.79 31.24 -1.00
N PRO A 23 -17.54 29.93 -0.74
CA PRO A 23 -17.92 28.83 -1.65
C PRO A 23 -19.39 28.41 -1.49
N GLN A 24 -20.11 28.99 -0.53
CA GLN A 24 -21.50 28.65 -0.24
C GLN A 24 -22.45 29.51 -1.07
N VAL A 25 -23.58 28.92 -1.44
CA VAL A 25 -24.61 29.55 -2.25
C VAL A 25 -25.96 29.20 -1.65
N ARG A 26 -26.81 30.21 -1.49
CA ARG A 26 -28.19 30.04 -1.07
C ARG A 26 -29.07 29.93 -2.30
N VAL A 27 -29.94 28.92 -2.33
CA VAL A 27 -30.86 28.67 -3.44
C VAL A 27 -32.28 28.68 -2.91
N SER A 28 -33.16 29.46 -3.54
CA SER A 28 -34.60 29.45 -3.27
C SER A 28 -35.32 28.81 -4.45
N ILE A 29 -36.21 27.87 -4.18
CA ILE A 29 -36.91 27.09 -5.21
C ILE A 29 -38.40 27.23 -4.99
N LYS A 30 -39.11 27.73 -6.01
CA LYS A 30 -40.56 27.68 -6.11
C LYS A 30 -40.91 26.56 -7.08
N ALA A 31 -41.71 25.61 -6.63
CA ALA A 31 -42.22 24.51 -7.44
C ALA A 31 -43.60 24.06 -6.90
N PRO A 32 -44.41 23.36 -7.71
CA PRO A 32 -45.62 22.69 -7.22
C PRO A 32 -45.30 21.69 -6.11
N LYS A 33 -46.27 21.41 -5.22
CA LYS A 33 -46.06 20.54 -4.05
C LYS A 33 -45.84 19.08 -4.43
N GLU A 34 -46.29 18.70 -5.61
CA GLU A 34 -46.16 17.37 -6.19
C GLU A 34 -44.72 17.07 -6.62
N VAL A 35 -43.87 18.10 -6.80
CA VAL A 35 -42.46 17.97 -7.20
C VAL A 35 -41.56 18.03 -5.96
N PRO A 36 -40.89 16.92 -5.58
CA PRO A 36 -40.05 16.89 -4.38
C PRO A 36 -38.73 17.65 -4.57
N ILE A 37 -38.36 18.46 -3.58
CA ILE A 37 -37.09 19.20 -3.53
C ILE A 37 -36.20 18.58 -2.46
N ILE A 38 -35.17 17.83 -2.86
CA ILE A 38 -34.31 17.05 -1.96
C ILE A 38 -32.83 17.35 -2.24
N ARG A 39 -32.01 17.41 -1.19
CA ARG A 39 -30.55 17.52 -1.32
C ARG A 39 -29.97 16.22 -1.88
N GLY A 40 -29.06 16.32 -2.85
CA GLY A 40 -28.45 15.14 -3.49
C GLY A 40 -27.81 14.15 -2.50
N ALA A 41 -27.13 14.63 -1.46
CA ALA A 41 -26.57 13.75 -0.42
C ALA A 41 -27.64 12.95 0.34
N VAL A 42 -28.81 13.54 0.59
CA VAL A 42 -29.94 12.87 1.26
C VAL A 42 -30.58 11.83 0.32
N LEU A 43 -30.71 12.19 -0.96
CA LEU A 43 -31.22 11.30 -2.01
C LEU A 43 -30.35 10.03 -2.15
N GLU A 44 -29.03 10.22 -2.25
CA GLU A 44 -28.06 9.12 -2.38
C GLU A 44 -27.97 8.27 -1.11
N GLN A 45 -28.08 8.88 0.07
CA GLN A 45 -28.10 8.15 1.35
C GLN A 45 -29.34 7.25 1.48
N ALA A 46 -30.49 7.67 0.93
CA ALA A 46 -31.70 6.87 0.88
C ALA A 46 -31.63 5.72 -0.15
N GLY A 47 -30.46 5.48 -0.77
CA GLY A 47 -30.23 4.43 -1.74
C GLY A 47 -30.70 4.75 -3.16
N GLN A 48 -31.16 5.98 -3.42
CA GLN A 48 -31.54 6.39 -4.77
C GLN A 48 -30.31 6.76 -5.60
N LYS A 49 -30.39 6.53 -6.91
CA LYS A 49 -29.27 6.79 -7.82
C LYS A 49 -29.06 8.29 -8.01
N ARG A 50 -27.79 8.70 -8.04
CA ARG A 50 -27.39 10.05 -8.43
C ARG A 50 -27.85 10.33 -9.88
N PRO A 51 -28.55 11.45 -10.15
CA PRO A 51 -28.99 11.79 -11.50
C PRO A 51 -27.84 11.87 -12.51
N GLU A 52 -28.12 11.44 -13.74
CA GLU A 52 -27.16 11.53 -14.86
C GLU A 52 -26.95 12.99 -15.30
N GLY A 53 -25.81 13.27 -15.95
CA GLY A 53 -25.47 14.62 -16.42
C GLY A 53 -24.89 15.56 -15.36
N LEU A 54 -24.85 15.17 -14.08
CA LEU A 54 -24.19 15.94 -13.02
C LEU A 54 -22.66 15.85 -13.11
N HIS A 55 -21.97 16.98 -12.88
CA HIS A 55 -20.51 16.97 -12.78
C HIS A 55 -20.05 16.06 -11.63
N LYS A 56 -19.16 15.12 -11.94
CA LYS A 56 -18.57 14.17 -10.97
C LYS A 56 -17.59 14.83 -10.01
N LYS A 57 -16.96 15.93 -10.43
CA LYS A 57 -15.99 16.66 -9.62
C LYS A 57 -16.73 17.70 -8.78
N GLY A 58 -16.58 17.59 -7.47
CA GLY A 58 -16.92 18.67 -6.55
C GLY A 58 -16.09 19.93 -6.84
N PRO A 59 -16.35 21.05 -6.14
CA PRO A 59 -15.55 22.26 -6.27
C PRO A 59 -14.06 21.94 -6.12
N LYS A 60 -13.21 22.59 -6.91
CA LYS A 60 -11.75 22.41 -6.81
C LYS A 60 -11.34 22.70 -5.37
N LYS A 61 -10.59 21.78 -4.75
CA LYS A 61 -10.00 21.99 -3.43
C LYS A 61 -9.16 23.26 -3.42
N CYS A 62 -9.12 23.96 -2.30
CA CYS A 62 -8.27 25.15 -2.19
C CYS A 62 -6.79 24.77 -2.38
N PRO A 63 -5.92 25.70 -2.82
CA PRO A 63 -4.51 25.40 -3.08
C PRO A 63 -3.77 24.78 -1.88
N SER A 64 -4.09 25.21 -0.66
CA SER A 64 -3.52 24.65 0.57
C SER A 64 -3.85 23.16 0.73
N ASP A 65 -5.11 22.76 0.51
CA ASP A 65 -5.54 21.36 0.59
C ASP A 65 -4.81 20.48 -0.44
N GLN A 66 -4.56 21.02 -1.64
CA GLN A 66 -3.82 20.32 -2.68
C GLN A 66 -2.38 20.06 -2.21
N ILE A 67 -1.71 21.09 -1.69
CA ILE A 67 -0.34 20.99 -1.14
C ILE A 67 -0.28 19.99 0.02
N HIS A 68 -1.23 20.05 0.97
CA HIS A 68 -1.29 19.10 2.08
C HIS A 68 -1.48 17.66 1.61
N SER A 69 -2.34 17.44 0.62
CA SER A 69 -2.57 16.11 0.06
C SER A 69 -1.33 15.56 -0.67
N ALA A 70 -0.62 16.42 -1.41
CA ALA A 70 0.61 16.06 -2.11
C ALA A 70 1.71 15.66 -1.11
N ARG A 71 1.93 16.47 -0.07
CA ARG A 71 2.89 16.15 1.01
C ARG A 71 2.56 14.83 1.72
N ARG A 72 1.28 14.56 1.95
CA ARG A 72 0.85 13.29 2.54
C ARG A 72 1.19 12.11 1.63
N LEU A 73 0.94 12.23 0.33
CA LEU A 73 1.25 11.19 -0.66
C LEU A 73 2.75 10.92 -0.75
N GLU A 74 3.57 11.97 -0.79
CA GLU A 74 5.04 11.85 -0.75
C GLU A 74 5.52 11.15 0.52
N GLY A 75 4.93 11.47 1.67
CA GLY A 75 5.24 10.81 2.93
C GLY A 75 4.90 9.30 2.92
N PHE A 76 3.83 8.90 2.24
CA PHE A 76 3.51 7.48 2.05
C PHE A 76 4.52 6.78 1.13
N ALA A 77 4.88 7.41 0.00
CA ALA A 77 5.87 6.86 -0.93
C ALA A 77 7.23 6.64 -0.24
N LYS A 78 7.74 7.64 0.48
CA LYS A 78 9.00 7.52 1.24
C LYS A 78 8.98 6.37 2.25
N LYS A 79 7.85 6.15 2.92
CA LYS A 79 7.69 5.03 3.87
C LYS A 79 7.66 3.68 3.16
N GLN A 80 7.03 3.59 1.99
CA GLN A 80 7.05 2.37 1.18
C GLN A 80 8.46 2.04 0.69
N ASP A 81 9.18 3.03 0.17
CA ASP A 81 10.56 2.86 -0.29
C ASP A 81 11.49 2.41 0.85
N ALA A 82 11.36 3.02 2.03
CA ALA A 82 12.15 2.64 3.20
C ALA A 82 11.90 1.18 3.61
N ARG A 83 10.64 0.74 3.64
CA ARG A 83 10.28 -0.66 3.92
C ARG A 83 10.83 -1.61 2.87
N GLN A 84 10.76 -1.23 1.59
CA GLN A 84 11.27 -2.06 0.51
C GLN A 84 12.79 -2.25 0.62
N LYS A 85 13.53 -1.18 0.92
CA LYS A 85 14.98 -1.23 1.16
C LYS A 85 15.34 -2.08 2.38
N GLU A 86 14.57 -1.99 3.46
CA GLU A 86 14.78 -2.81 4.66
C GLU A 86 14.55 -4.30 4.34
N LEU A 87 13.47 -4.62 3.61
CA LEU A 87 13.19 -5.98 3.18
C LEU A 87 14.30 -6.54 2.29
N GLU A 88 14.77 -5.75 1.32
CA GLU A 88 15.88 -6.12 0.45
C GLU A 88 17.16 -6.38 1.24
N THR A 89 17.48 -5.49 2.20
CA THR A 89 18.64 -5.65 3.10
C THR A 89 18.53 -6.94 3.90
N ARG A 90 17.33 -7.24 4.44
CA ARG A 90 17.07 -8.46 5.21
C ARG A 90 17.19 -9.71 4.34
N ILE A 91 16.68 -9.70 3.12
CA ILE A 91 16.79 -10.81 2.17
C ILE A 91 18.26 -11.07 1.85
N ASN A 92 19.03 -10.02 1.56
CA ASN A 92 20.45 -10.14 1.28
C ASN A 92 21.23 -10.71 2.47
N ALA A 93 20.94 -10.25 3.69
CA ALA A 93 21.55 -10.79 4.90
C ALA A 93 21.22 -12.28 5.12
N ILE A 94 19.97 -12.70 4.86
CA ILE A 94 19.58 -14.11 4.96
C ILE A 94 20.32 -14.96 3.92
N ALA A 95 20.44 -14.49 2.68
CA ALA A 95 21.18 -15.19 1.63
C ALA A 95 22.68 -15.31 1.95
N GLU A 96 23.25 -14.30 2.61
CA GLU A 96 24.64 -14.35 3.09
C GLU A 96 24.81 -15.36 4.22
N MET A 97 23.90 -15.40 5.20
CA MET A 97 23.91 -16.41 6.27
C MET A 97 23.82 -17.82 5.71
N ASP A 98 22.96 -18.04 4.71
CA ASP A 98 22.80 -19.34 4.04
C ASP A 98 24.10 -19.81 3.37
N ARG A 99 24.83 -18.89 2.73
CA ARG A 99 26.17 -19.17 2.18
C ARG A 99 27.17 -19.55 3.27
N ILE A 100 27.19 -18.83 4.39
CA ILE A 100 28.12 -19.11 5.50
C ILE A 100 27.85 -20.51 6.07
N LEU A 101 26.58 -20.84 6.33
CA LEU A 101 26.20 -22.15 6.85
C LEU A 101 26.56 -23.28 5.87
N SER A 102 26.30 -23.08 4.58
CA SER A 102 26.68 -24.04 3.54
C SER A 102 28.19 -24.31 3.53
N ASN A 103 29.02 -23.27 3.66
CA ASN A 103 30.47 -23.43 3.74
C ASN A 103 30.91 -24.17 5.00
N MET A 104 30.32 -23.85 6.15
CA MET A 104 30.60 -24.54 7.42
C MET A 104 30.26 -26.04 7.33
N ASP A 105 29.15 -26.39 6.69
CA ASP A 105 28.76 -27.80 6.50
C ASP A 105 29.76 -28.57 5.64
N GLN A 106 30.30 -27.94 4.59
CA GLN A 106 31.36 -28.54 3.76
C GLN A 106 32.64 -28.78 4.57
N GLU A 107 33.10 -27.78 5.33
CA GLU A 107 34.29 -27.91 6.18
C GLU A 107 34.11 -29.01 7.24
N GLN A 108 32.93 -29.10 7.85
CA GLN A 108 32.63 -30.18 8.81
C GLN A 108 32.65 -31.56 8.14
N ALA A 109 32.17 -31.68 6.89
CA ALA A 109 32.23 -32.93 6.14
C ALA A 109 33.68 -33.34 5.83
N GLU A 110 34.53 -32.38 5.44
CA GLU A 110 35.95 -32.62 5.19
C GLU A 110 36.69 -33.06 6.47
N ILE A 111 36.45 -32.39 7.60
CA ILE A 111 37.02 -32.77 8.90
C ILE A 111 36.62 -34.20 9.28
N LYS A 112 35.35 -34.57 9.09
CA LYS A 112 34.86 -35.94 9.35
C LYS A 112 35.55 -36.96 8.46
N TYR A 113 35.74 -36.65 7.17
CA TYR A 113 36.45 -37.52 6.24
C TYR A 113 37.92 -37.73 6.66
N LEU A 114 38.62 -36.65 7.03
CA LEU A 114 40.00 -36.74 7.50
C LEU A 114 40.12 -37.61 8.77
N ARG A 115 39.20 -37.46 9.74
CA ARG A 115 39.15 -38.32 10.94
C ARG A 115 38.95 -39.79 10.57
N PHE A 116 38.03 -40.08 9.65
CA PHE A 116 37.79 -41.45 9.18
C PHE A 116 39.05 -42.06 8.53
N GLN A 117 39.76 -41.31 7.69
CA GLN A 117 41.01 -41.78 7.07
C GLN A 117 42.09 -42.06 8.13
N LEU A 118 42.23 -41.18 9.12
CA LEU A 118 43.17 -41.38 10.22
C LEU A 118 42.84 -42.63 11.04
N GLU A 119 41.57 -42.85 11.40
CA GLU A 119 41.15 -44.07 12.10
C GLU A 119 41.51 -45.33 11.31
N ARG A 120 41.27 -45.32 9.99
CA ARG A 120 41.62 -46.42 9.12
C ARG A 120 43.12 -46.68 9.09
N MET A 121 43.94 -45.63 9.04
CA MET A 121 45.41 -45.74 9.11
C MET A 121 45.89 -46.30 10.45
N VAL A 122 45.30 -45.85 11.57
CA VAL A 122 45.61 -46.34 12.91
C VAL A 122 45.22 -47.82 13.07
N GLN A 123 44.09 -48.24 12.50
CA GLN A 123 43.69 -49.65 12.51
C GLN A 123 44.64 -50.51 11.67
N ALA A 124 45.01 -50.04 10.47
CA ALA A 124 45.98 -50.72 9.62
C ALA A 124 47.36 -50.86 10.29
N SER A 125 47.85 -49.82 10.96
CA SER A 125 49.14 -49.88 11.67
C SER A 125 49.12 -50.83 12.87
N LYS A 126 47.99 -50.93 13.59
CA LYS A 126 47.81 -51.93 14.66
C LYS A 126 47.85 -53.36 14.13
N GLN A 127 47.22 -53.63 12.98
CA GLN A 127 47.22 -54.96 12.36
C GLN A 127 48.64 -55.41 11.93
N VAL A 128 49.45 -54.47 11.41
CA VAL A 128 50.86 -54.73 11.05
C VAL A 128 51.71 -55.03 12.30
N SER A 129 51.49 -54.33 13.41
CA SER A 129 52.19 -54.58 14.68
C SER A 129 51.87 -55.95 15.29
N THR A 130 50.63 -56.44 15.16
CA THR A 130 50.24 -57.77 15.66
C THR A 130 50.70 -58.91 14.75
N GLY A 131 50.85 -58.67 13.44
CA GLY A 131 51.36 -59.67 12.50
C GLY A 131 52.86 -59.96 12.65
N LEU A 132 53.66 -58.99 13.12
CA LEU A 132 55.10 -59.17 13.37
C LEU A 132 55.43 -59.97 14.65
N GLN A 133 54.48 -60.16 15.57
CA GLN A 133 54.68 -60.94 16.81
C GLN A 133 54.31 -62.42 16.67
N ALA A 134 53.77 -62.85 15.52
CA ALA A 134 53.29 -64.22 15.29
C ALA A 134 54.13 -65.02 14.27
N GLY A 135 55.33 -64.53 13.92
CA GLY A 135 56.27 -65.16 13.00
C GLY A 135 57.52 -65.69 13.70
#